data_AF-A0A0M9VWG0-F1
#
_entry.id   AF-A0A0M9VWG0-F1
#
_cell.length_a   1.000
_cell.length_b   1.000
_cell.length_c   1.000
_cell.angle_alpha   90.00
_cell.angle_beta   90.00
_cell.angle_gamma   90.00
#
_symmetry.space_group_name_H-M   'P 1'
#
loop_
_entity.id
_entity.type
_entity.pdbx_description
1 polymer ?
#
loop_
_entity_poly.entity_id
_entity_poly.type
_entity_poly.pdbx_seq_one_letter_code
_entity_poly.pdbx_strand_id
1 'polypeptide(L)'
;MLGNDNCAVGECKDERARAGDAALRYCAHHGCQQPGCDAIRGASGYCLEHTCAERTCLLAVSGGDAFCLLHRVTCQRVDCTRSPHTRSSGAVVPFCSRHYCEADGCAGERTVGGRLCAAHECEEEGCAGRRTQGGGRYCEDHECAGGGM
;
A
#
# COMPACT_ATOMS: atom_id res chain seq x y z
N MET A 1 19.09 13.33 -43.80
CA MET A 1 19.41 12.47 -42.64
C MET A 1 18.10 12.23 -41.92
N LEU A 2 17.55 11.01 -41.99
CA LEU A 2 16.31 10.68 -41.27
C LEU A 2 16.67 10.63 -39.77
N GLY A 3 16.04 11.50 -38.98
CA GLY A 3 16.20 11.48 -37.53
C GLY A 3 15.78 10.11 -36.99
N ASN A 4 16.55 9.56 -36.07
CA ASN A 4 16.20 8.29 -35.43
C ASN A 4 14.94 8.52 -34.58
N ASP A 5 13.76 8.25 -35.13
CA ASP A 5 12.44 8.46 -34.48
C ASP A 5 12.03 7.33 -33.53
N ASN A 6 12.96 6.41 -33.28
CA ASN A 6 12.74 5.24 -32.46
C ASN A 6 13.00 5.52 -30.98
N CYS A 7 12.43 4.67 -30.14
CA CYS A 7 12.66 4.65 -28.70
C CYS A 7 14.16 4.63 -28.34
N ALA A 8 14.55 5.41 -27.33
CA ALA A 8 15.94 5.48 -26.88
C ALA A 8 16.42 4.26 -26.05
N VAL A 9 15.60 3.22 -25.86
CA VAL A 9 15.99 2.00 -25.14
C VAL A 9 16.63 1.01 -26.11
N GLY A 10 17.96 0.86 -26.02
CA GLY A 10 18.71 -0.18 -26.71
C GLY A 10 18.39 -0.26 -28.21
N GLU A 11 17.95 -1.45 -28.65
CA GLU A 11 17.55 -1.74 -30.04
C GLU A 11 16.02 -1.71 -30.26
N CYS A 12 15.26 -1.09 -29.35
CA CYS A 12 13.81 -0.96 -29.50
C CYS A 12 13.48 -0.19 -30.79
N LYS A 13 12.69 -0.81 -31.67
CA LYS A 13 12.28 -0.25 -32.96
C LYS A 13 10.93 0.46 -32.91
N ASP A 14 10.30 0.49 -31.73
CA ASP A 14 9.01 1.15 -31.57
C ASP A 14 9.18 2.66 -31.70
N GLU A 15 8.19 3.29 -32.32
CA GLU A 15 8.13 4.73 -32.47
C GLU A 15 7.99 5.41 -31.11
N ARG A 16 8.61 6.58 -30.99
CA ARG A 16 8.50 7.40 -29.79
C ARG A 16 7.05 7.84 -29.57
N ALA A 17 6.63 7.83 -28.30
CA ALA A 17 5.34 8.37 -27.92
C ALA A 17 5.28 9.88 -28.19
N ARG A 18 4.07 10.41 -28.36
CA ARG A 18 3.81 11.84 -28.59
C ARG A 18 3.08 12.44 -27.40
N ALA A 19 3.44 13.66 -27.04
CA ALA A 19 2.69 14.51 -26.11
C ALA A 19 2.28 15.78 -26.86
N GLY A 20 1.10 15.75 -27.48
CA GLY A 20 0.74 16.74 -28.49
C GLY A 20 1.70 16.66 -29.69
N ASP A 21 2.27 17.79 -30.07
CA ASP A 21 3.22 17.86 -31.19
C ASP A 21 4.66 17.46 -30.84
N ALA A 22 4.97 17.32 -29.54
CA ALA A 22 6.30 16.93 -29.08
C ALA A 22 6.47 15.40 -29.12
N ALA A 23 7.55 14.92 -29.76
CA ALA A 23 7.98 13.54 -29.62
C ALA A 23 8.74 13.37 -28.29
N LEU A 24 8.29 12.41 -27.48
CA LEU A 24 9.01 11.96 -26.29
C LEU A 24 10.23 11.13 -26.74
N ARG A 25 11.11 10.78 -25.81
CA ARG A 25 12.34 9.99 -25.92
C ARG A 25 12.07 8.50 -25.98
N TYR A 26 10.98 8.05 -25.35
CA TYR A 26 10.63 6.64 -25.23
C TYR A 26 9.30 6.32 -25.92
N CYS A 27 9.12 5.07 -26.38
CA CYS A 27 7.83 4.59 -26.85
C CYS A 27 6.85 4.39 -25.69
N ALA A 28 5.57 4.15 -25.98
CA ALA A 28 4.55 3.92 -24.95
C ALA A 28 4.84 2.71 -24.03
N HIS A 29 5.68 1.77 -24.48
CA HIS A 29 6.09 0.61 -23.69
C HIS A 29 7.30 0.88 -22.78
N HIS A 30 8.10 1.91 -23.03
CA HIS A 30 9.28 2.23 -22.20
C HIS A 30 9.14 3.55 -21.45
N GLY A 31 8.31 4.47 -21.94
CA GLY A 31 8.09 5.77 -21.34
C GLY A 31 7.14 5.72 -20.15
N CYS A 32 7.28 6.70 -19.26
CA CYS A 32 6.34 6.95 -18.18
C CYS A 32 4.94 7.19 -18.75
N GLN A 33 3.93 6.57 -18.12
CA GLN A 33 2.53 6.77 -18.53
C GLN A 33 1.96 8.14 -18.15
N GLN A 34 2.68 8.97 -17.39
CA GLN A 34 2.24 10.32 -17.07
C GLN A 34 2.28 11.20 -18.32
N PRO A 35 1.18 11.88 -18.70
CA PRO A 35 1.15 12.71 -19.90
C PRO A 35 2.27 13.76 -19.93
N GLY A 36 3.02 13.79 -21.02
CA GLY A 36 4.13 14.73 -21.21
C GLY A 36 5.40 14.41 -20.43
N CYS A 37 5.45 13.31 -19.67
CA CYS A 37 6.66 12.90 -18.99
C CYS A 37 7.61 12.15 -19.92
N ASP A 38 8.85 12.59 -19.99
CA ASP A 38 9.87 12.03 -20.88
C ASP A 38 10.81 11.01 -20.22
N ALA A 39 10.48 10.57 -19.01
CA ALA A 39 11.29 9.62 -18.25
C ALA A 39 10.99 8.17 -18.65
N ILE A 40 11.95 7.28 -18.39
CA ILE A 40 11.75 5.83 -18.52
C ILE A 40 10.87 5.34 -17.36
N ARG A 41 9.94 4.42 -17.63
CA ARG A 41 9.10 3.82 -16.60
C ARG A 41 9.83 2.74 -15.83
N GLY A 42 9.45 2.55 -14.56
CA GLY A 42 9.77 1.37 -13.76
C GLY A 42 8.65 0.32 -13.82
N ALA A 43 8.64 -0.58 -12.84
CA ALA A 43 7.66 -1.67 -12.75
C ALA A 43 6.21 -1.20 -12.53
N SER A 44 6.01 0.02 -12.02
CA SER A 44 4.68 0.62 -11.80
C SER A 44 3.99 1.08 -13.09
N GLY A 45 4.70 1.11 -14.23
CA GLY A 45 4.25 1.83 -15.43
C GLY A 45 4.58 3.33 -15.41
N TYR A 46 5.05 3.84 -14.28
CA TYR A 46 5.46 5.23 -14.07
C TYR A 46 6.95 5.33 -13.75
N CYS A 47 7.56 6.51 -13.93
CA CYS A 47 8.93 6.76 -13.49
C CYS A 47 8.97 6.92 -11.95
N LEU A 48 10.17 7.05 -11.37
CA LEU A 48 10.33 7.19 -9.91
C LEU A 48 9.59 8.42 -9.35
N GLU A 49 9.64 9.56 -10.06
CA GLU A 49 8.94 10.80 -9.65
C GLU A 49 7.41 10.69 -9.75
N HIS A 50 6.90 9.73 -10.52
CA HIS A 50 5.47 9.48 -10.70
C HIS A 50 5.02 8.16 -10.05
N THR A 51 5.85 7.55 -9.22
CA THR A 51 5.53 6.37 -8.41
C THR A 51 5.58 6.74 -6.94
N CYS A 52 4.66 6.21 -6.14
CA CYS A 52 4.65 6.42 -4.70
C CYS A 52 5.99 6.02 -4.06
N ALA A 53 6.54 6.88 -3.20
CA ALA A 53 7.81 6.65 -2.50
C ALA A 53 7.73 5.60 -1.37
N GLU A 54 6.53 5.08 -1.07
CA GLU A 54 6.36 4.03 -0.06
C GLU A 54 6.91 2.71 -0.58
N ARG A 55 7.63 1.98 0.27
CA ARG A 55 8.30 0.74 -0.13
C ARG A 55 7.25 -0.24 -0.62
N THR A 56 7.45 -0.78 -1.82
CA THR A 56 6.53 -1.71 -2.53
C THR A 56 5.22 -1.12 -3.06
N CYS A 57 4.94 0.17 -2.87
CA CYS A 57 3.76 0.78 -3.46
C CYS A 57 3.99 1.13 -4.93
N LEU A 58 3.19 0.55 -5.83
CA LEU A 58 3.28 0.78 -7.27
C LEU A 58 2.25 1.80 -7.78
N LEU A 59 1.51 2.46 -6.88
CA LEU A 59 0.51 3.44 -7.25
C LEU A 59 1.16 4.72 -7.78
N ALA A 60 0.50 5.32 -8.76
CA ALA A 60 0.90 6.60 -9.31
C ALA A 60 0.74 7.73 -8.29
N VAL A 61 1.61 8.73 -8.40
CA VAL A 61 1.46 10.03 -7.73
C VAL A 61 1.23 11.12 -8.76
N SER A 62 0.47 12.14 -8.38
CA SER A 62 0.16 13.31 -9.21
C SER A 62 0.85 14.53 -8.64
N GLY A 63 1.08 15.57 -9.46
CA GLY A 63 1.33 16.93 -8.95
C GLY A 63 2.60 17.15 -8.11
N GLY A 64 3.63 16.31 -8.24
CA GLY A 64 4.88 16.46 -7.48
C GLY A 64 4.83 15.89 -6.06
N ASP A 65 3.82 15.08 -5.79
CA ASP A 65 3.61 14.46 -4.48
C ASP A 65 4.51 13.23 -4.29
N ALA A 66 5.21 13.12 -3.15
CA ALA A 66 6.03 11.93 -2.88
C ALA A 66 5.21 10.67 -2.58
N PHE A 67 3.95 10.81 -2.16
CA PHE A 67 3.11 9.70 -1.70
C PHE A 67 1.74 9.72 -2.38
N CYS A 68 1.20 8.54 -2.69
CA CYS A 68 -0.14 8.42 -3.28
C CYS A 68 -1.23 8.81 -2.26
N LEU A 69 -2.46 9.02 -2.72
CA LEU A 69 -3.56 9.45 -1.85
C LEU A 69 -3.74 8.53 -0.63
N LEU A 70 -3.56 7.20 -0.78
CA LEU A 70 -3.66 6.25 0.34
C LEU A 70 -2.57 6.46 1.40
N HIS A 71 -1.36 6.84 0.98
CA HIS A 71 -0.22 7.10 1.88
C HIS A 71 -0.14 8.55 2.35
N ARG A 72 -1.02 9.42 1.83
CA ARG A 72 -1.21 10.81 2.28
C ARG A 72 -2.26 10.98 3.35
N VAL A 73 -3.21 10.05 3.45
CA VAL A 73 -4.17 10.04 4.56
C VAL A 73 -3.39 9.90 5.87
N THR A 74 -3.93 10.43 6.95
CA THR A 74 -3.42 10.17 8.31
C THR A 74 -4.12 8.95 8.91
N CYS A 75 -3.52 8.39 9.95
CA CYS A 75 -4.17 7.43 10.83
C CYS A 75 -5.56 7.93 11.23
N GLN A 76 -6.58 7.07 11.14
CA GLN A 76 -7.96 7.43 11.48
C GLN A 76 -8.18 7.67 12.98
N ARG A 77 -7.26 7.22 13.85
CA ARG A 77 -7.31 7.56 15.27
C ARG A 77 -7.22 9.08 15.46
N VAL A 78 -8.15 9.62 16.24
CA VAL A 78 -8.16 11.02 16.67
C VAL A 78 -6.81 11.39 17.29
N ASP A 79 -6.33 12.59 16.98
CA ASP A 79 -5.03 13.14 17.44
C ASP A 79 -3.79 12.35 16.97
N CYS A 80 -3.89 11.55 15.90
CA CYS A 80 -2.74 10.88 15.30
C CYS A 80 -2.41 11.41 13.91
N THR A 81 -1.23 12.00 13.74
CA THR A 81 -0.75 12.54 12.45
C THR A 81 0.15 11.57 11.68
N ARG A 82 0.29 10.33 12.15
CA ARG A 82 1.13 9.32 11.50
C ARG A 82 0.46 8.77 10.25
N SER A 83 1.25 8.40 9.26
CA SER A 83 0.76 7.71 8.08
C SER A 83 0.19 6.32 8.42
N PRO A 84 -0.85 5.88 7.70
CA PRO A 84 -1.40 4.54 7.81
C PRO A 84 -0.35 3.48 7.49
N HIS A 85 -0.50 2.30 8.09
CA HIS A 85 0.45 1.21 7.93
C HIS A 85 0.16 0.42 6.64
N THR A 86 1.21 0.05 5.93
CA THR A 86 1.15 -0.91 4.81
C THR A 86 1.62 -2.26 5.32
N ARG A 87 0.76 -3.29 5.21
CA ARG A 87 1.13 -4.66 5.56
C ARG A 87 2.14 -5.23 4.57
N SER A 88 2.79 -6.33 4.94
CA SER A 88 3.69 -7.07 4.04
C SER A 88 3.02 -7.56 2.75
N SER A 89 1.68 -7.67 2.74
CA SER A 89 0.89 -7.97 1.54
C SER A 89 0.70 -6.78 0.59
N GLY A 90 1.14 -5.58 0.96
CA GLY A 90 0.90 -4.33 0.23
C GLY A 90 -0.44 -3.66 0.57
N ALA A 91 -1.29 -4.29 1.40
CA ALA A 91 -2.55 -3.69 1.83
C ALA A 91 -2.33 -2.54 2.81
N VAL A 92 -2.90 -1.36 2.51
CA VAL A 92 -2.90 -0.20 3.40
C VAL A 92 -4.07 -0.31 4.37
N VAL A 93 -3.80 -0.30 5.67
CA VAL A 93 -4.83 -0.26 6.72
C VAL A 93 -5.04 1.19 7.19
N PRO A 94 -6.25 1.58 7.65
CA PRO A 94 -6.57 2.97 8.00
C PRO A 94 -5.84 3.52 9.23
N PHE A 95 -5.09 2.67 9.93
CA PHE A 95 -4.39 3.01 11.17
C PHE A 95 -2.87 2.88 11.00
N CYS A 96 -2.10 3.72 11.69
CA CYS A 96 -0.64 3.61 11.68
C CYS A 96 -0.15 2.34 12.40
N SER A 97 1.16 2.08 12.35
CA SER A 97 1.79 0.91 12.98
C SER A 97 1.57 0.81 14.51
N ARG A 98 1.12 1.88 15.16
CA ARG A 98 0.77 1.92 16.59
C ARG A 98 -0.72 1.83 16.89
N HIS A 99 -1.59 1.83 15.88
CA HIS A 99 -3.04 1.81 16.07
C HIS A 99 -3.74 0.72 15.25
N TYR A 100 -3.05 0.05 14.32
CA TYR A 100 -3.66 -1.04 13.56
C TYR A 100 -3.74 -2.35 14.35
N CYS A 101 -4.79 -3.13 14.09
CA CYS A 101 -4.91 -4.50 14.57
C CYS A 101 -3.96 -5.44 13.81
N GLU A 102 -3.15 -6.22 14.52
CA GLU A 102 -2.20 -7.14 13.90
C GLU A 102 -2.85 -8.33 13.18
N ALA A 103 -4.09 -8.69 13.52
CA ALA A 103 -4.81 -9.79 12.89
C ALA A 103 -4.86 -9.65 11.36
N ASP A 104 -4.52 -10.72 10.65
CA ASP A 104 -4.49 -10.76 9.20
C ASP A 104 -5.83 -10.35 8.59
N GLY A 105 -5.78 -9.49 7.57
CA GLY A 105 -6.97 -8.96 6.90
C GLY A 105 -7.82 -7.99 7.72
N CYS A 106 -7.46 -7.69 8.97
CA CYS A 106 -8.22 -6.75 9.79
C CYS A 106 -7.86 -5.28 9.47
N ALA A 107 -8.88 -4.44 9.32
CA ALA A 107 -8.73 -2.99 9.17
C ALA A 107 -9.06 -2.21 10.45
N GLY A 108 -9.34 -2.90 11.56
CA GLY A 108 -9.77 -2.29 12.82
C GLY A 108 -8.64 -1.63 13.62
N GLU A 109 -9.04 -0.75 14.53
CA GLU A 109 -8.14 -0.13 15.51
C GLU A 109 -7.83 -1.12 16.64
N ARG A 110 -6.56 -1.24 17.03
CA ARG A 110 -6.19 -2.02 18.20
C ARG A 110 -6.60 -1.33 19.51
N THR A 111 -6.83 -2.13 20.56
CA THR A 111 -7.13 -1.65 21.91
C THR A 111 -5.92 -0.95 22.54
N VAL A 112 -6.18 -0.12 23.55
CA VAL A 112 -5.12 0.61 24.26
C VAL A 112 -4.23 -0.39 25.00
N GLY A 113 -2.94 -0.39 24.70
CA GLY A 113 -1.98 -1.33 25.29
C GLY A 113 -1.96 -2.72 24.64
N GLY A 114 -2.94 -3.04 23.80
CA GLY A 114 -3.04 -4.30 23.06
C GLY A 114 -2.38 -4.26 21.68
N ARG A 115 -2.35 -5.43 21.04
CA ARG A 115 -1.94 -5.62 19.63
C ARG A 115 -3.13 -5.88 18.69
N LEU A 116 -4.31 -6.11 19.27
CA LEU A 116 -5.51 -6.59 18.59
C LEU A 116 -6.66 -5.61 18.80
N CYS A 117 -7.65 -5.60 17.91
CA CYS A 117 -8.89 -4.86 18.13
C CYS A 117 -9.79 -5.61 19.11
N ALA A 118 -10.85 -4.97 19.60
CA ALA A 118 -11.82 -5.58 20.51
C ALA A 118 -12.45 -6.87 19.95
N ALA A 119 -12.57 -6.99 18.62
CA ALA A 119 -13.09 -8.20 17.96
C ALA A 119 -12.08 -9.36 17.90
N HIS A 120 -10.81 -9.12 18.19
CA HIS A 120 -9.74 -10.11 18.13
C HIS A 120 -9.02 -10.33 19.45
N GLU A 121 -9.18 -9.45 20.44
CA GLU A 121 -8.66 -9.61 21.80
C GLU A 121 -9.57 -10.52 22.64
N CYS A 122 -8.97 -11.35 23.49
CA CYS A 122 -9.69 -12.18 24.46
C CYS A 122 -10.57 -11.32 25.37
N GLU A 123 -11.80 -11.76 25.66
CA GLU A 123 -12.69 -11.06 26.63
C GLU A 123 -12.27 -11.24 28.10
N GLU A 124 -11.20 -12.00 28.36
CA GLU A 124 -10.71 -12.19 29.73
C GLU A 124 -9.91 -10.97 30.16
N GLU A 125 -10.28 -10.39 31.29
CA GLU A 125 -9.66 -9.17 31.82
C GLU A 125 -8.14 -9.35 32.00
N GLY A 126 -7.36 -8.48 31.37
CA GLY A 126 -5.90 -8.53 31.42
C GLY A 126 -5.25 -9.57 30.50
N CYS A 127 -6.03 -10.32 29.70
CA CYS A 127 -5.48 -11.26 28.73
C CYS A 127 -5.14 -10.56 27.40
N ALA A 128 -3.88 -10.63 26.98
CA ALA A 128 -3.43 -10.14 25.67
C ALA A 128 -3.57 -11.20 24.55
N GLY A 129 -4.30 -12.28 24.81
CA GLY A 129 -4.50 -13.41 23.90
C GLY A 129 -5.38 -13.05 22.71
N ARG A 130 -5.15 -13.74 21.58
CA ARG A 130 -5.99 -13.63 20.39
C ARG A 130 -7.17 -14.60 20.50
N ARG A 131 -8.38 -14.13 20.17
CA ARG A 131 -9.56 -15.02 20.01
C ARG A 131 -9.28 -16.13 19.00
N THR A 132 -9.81 -17.32 19.26
CA THR A 132 -9.69 -18.46 18.36
C THR A 132 -10.38 -18.21 17.01
N GLN A 133 -9.88 -18.86 15.97
CA GLN A 133 -10.50 -18.80 14.65
C GLN A 133 -11.80 -19.63 14.67
N GLY A 134 -12.94 -18.95 14.69
CA GLY A 134 -14.25 -19.61 14.83
C GLY A 134 -15.36 -18.74 15.44
N GLY A 135 -15.04 -17.50 15.82
CA GLY A 135 -16.01 -16.61 16.48
C GLY A 135 -16.10 -16.82 18.00
N GLY A 136 -15.19 -17.62 18.57
CA GLY A 136 -15.02 -17.72 20.02
C GLY A 136 -14.68 -16.36 20.63
N ARG A 137 -15.13 -16.13 21.87
CA ARG A 137 -14.89 -14.88 22.62
C ARG A 137 -13.56 -14.87 23.37
N TYR A 138 -12.91 -16.02 23.44
CA TYR A 138 -11.74 -16.27 24.27
C TYR A 138 -10.57 -16.80 23.44
N CYS A 139 -9.35 -16.69 23.97
CA CYS A 139 -8.17 -17.32 23.38
C CYS A 139 -8.14 -18.83 23.65
N GLU A 140 -7.20 -19.55 23.06
CA GLU A 140 -7.06 -21.00 23.27
C GLU A 140 -6.91 -21.42 24.74
N ASP A 141 -6.30 -20.57 25.58
CA ASP A 141 -6.15 -20.81 27.03
C ASP A 141 -7.45 -20.57 27.82
N HIS A 142 -8.39 -19.82 27.26
CA HIS A 142 -9.63 -19.39 27.92
C HIS A 142 -10.90 -19.88 27.22
N GLU A 143 -10.76 -20.53 26.06
CA GLU A 143 -11.82 -21.37 25.54
C GLU A 143 -11.98 -22.55 26.49
N CYS A 144 -13.08 -22.54 27.22
CA CYS A 144 -13.51 -23.70 27.98
C CYS A 144 -13.52 -24.88 27.01
N ALA A 145 -12.63 -25.85 27.22
CA ALA A 145 -12.54 -27.06 26.42
C ALA A 145 -13.91 -27.74 26.43
N GLY A 146 -14.72 -27.44 25.41
CA GLY A 146 -16.07 -27.95 25.28
C GLY A 146 -16.00 -29.45 25.02
N GLY A 147 -16.12 -30.23 26.09
CA GLY A 147 -16.10 -31.68 26.05
C GLY A 147 -16.89 -32.33 27.18
N GLY A 148 -18.19 -32.03 27.24
CA GLY A 148 -19.21 -32.95 27.77
C GLY A 148 -19.45 -32.92 29.28
N MET A 149 -20.64 -32.45 29.64
CA MET A 149 -21.41 -33.01 30.76
C MET A 149 -21.93 -34.41 30.40
#